data_AF-W8R6W1-F1
#
_entry.id   AF-W8R6W1-F1
#
_cell.length_a   1.000
_cell.length_b   1.000
_cell.length_c   1.000
_cell.angle_alpha   90.00
_cell.angle_beta   90.00
_cell.angle_gamma   90.00
#
_symmetry.space_group_name_H-M   'P 1'
#
loop_
_entity.id
_entity.type
_entity.pdbx_description
1 polymer ?
#
loop_
_entity_poly.entity_id
_entity_poly.type
_entity_poly.pdbx_seq_one_letter_code
_entity_poly.pdbx_strand_id
1 'polypeptide(L)'
;DALEPHISGQINDLHYNKHHKTYVDNLNKSIESAVEAKSKGEVKKLVALQKAINFNGGGYINHCLWWKNLAPQSAGGGQVPSEDSS
;
A
#
# COMPACT_ATOMS: atom_id res chain seq x y z
N ASP A 1 2.13 16.57 -9.22
CA ASP A 1 1.37 17.63 -9.92
C ASP A 1 0.35 17.06 -10.91
N ALA A 2 0.60 15.92 -11.57
CA ALA A 2 -0.31 15.36 -12.58
C ALA A 2 -1.79 15.15 -12.15
N LEU A 3 -2.07 14.97 -10.85
CA LEU A 3 -3.45 14.83 -10.33
C LEU A 3 -4.05 16.15 -9.81
N GLU A 4 -3.34 17.27 -9.95
CA GLU A 4 -3.88 18.58 -9.62
C GLU A 4 -4.98 18.99 -10.61
N PRO A 5 -5.97 19.79 -10.16
CA PRO A 5 -6.12 20.38 -8.82
C PRO A 5 -6.77 19.44 -7.80
N HIS A 6 -7.17 18.23 -8.18
CA HIS A 6 -7.98 17.34 -7.35
C HIS A 6 -7.20 16.69 -6.20
N ILE A 7 -5.92 16.39 -6.42
CA ILE A 7 -5.00 15.95 -5.37
C ILE A 7 -3.72 16.77 -5.48
N SER A 8 -3.38 17.51 -4.43
CA SER A 8 -2.19 18.35 -4.44
C SER A 8 -0.91 17.53 -4.54
N GLY A 9 0.10 18.08 -5.22
CA GLY A 9 1.41 17.46 -5.33
C GLY A 9 2.06 17.17 -3.98
N GLN A 10 1.90 18.07 -3.01
CA GLN A 10 2.42 17.90 -1.65
C GLN A 10 1.75 16.72 -0.92
N ILE A 11 0.44 16.55 -1.05
CA ILE A 11 -0.26 15.40 -0.46
C ILE A 11 0.25 14.12 -1.11
N ASN A 12 0.35 14.08 -2.45
CA ASN A 12 0.85 12.90 -3.14
C ASN A 12 2.28 12.53 -2.74
N ASP A 13 3.17 13.51 -2.62
CA ASP A 13 4.55 13.29 -2.21
C ASP A 13 4.63 12.67 -0.81
N LEU A 14 3.93 13.25 0.17
CA LEU A 14 3.86 12.70 1.53
C LEU A 14 3.21 11.32 1.57
N HIS A 15 2.13 11.14 0.81
CA HIS A 15 1.37 9.88 0.79
C HIS A 15 2.19 8.73 0.20
N TYR A 16 2.95 8.98 -0.86
CA TYR A 16 3.81 7.97 -1.48
C TYR A 16 5.14 7.80 -0.72
N ASN A 17 5.91 8.87 -0.57
CA ASN A 17 7.28 8.79 -0.06
C ASN A 17 7.37 8.58 1.46
N LYS A 18 6.30 8.90 2.22
CA LYS A 18 6.26 8.67 3.67
C LYS A 18 5.29 7.55 4.04
N HIS A 19 3.99 7.70 3.79
CA HIS A 19 3.01 6.74 4.29
C HIS A 19 3.12 5.37 3.62
N HIS A 20 3.08 5.31 2.28
CA HIS A 20 3.25 4.05 1.55
C HIS A 20 4.61 3.40 1.86
N LYS A 21 5.70 4.18 1.81
CA LYS A 21 7.03 3.66 2.18
C LYS A 21 7.06 3.06 3.59
N THR A 22 6.41 3.69 4.57
CA THR A 22 6.34 3.18 5.95
C THR A 22 5.66 1.81 6.01
N TYR A 23 4.57 1.61 5.27
CA TYR A 23 3.93 0.29 5.18
C TYR A 23 4.84 -0.75 4.56
N VAL A 24 5.56 -0.42 3.47
CA VAL A 24 6.52 -1.34 2.83
C VAL A 24 7.64 -1.74 3.80
N ASP A 25 8.30 -0.75 4.41
CA ASP A 25 9.44 -0.99 5.30
C ASP A 25 9.03 -1.86 6.50
N ASN A 26 7.87 -1.57 7.11
CA ASN A 26 7.40 -2.30 8.28
C ASN A 26 6.84 -3.68 7.93
N LEU A 27 6.23 -3.84 6.74
CA LEU A 27 5.81 -5.14 6.24
C LEU A 27 7.01 -6.06 6.06
N ASN A 28 8.06 -5.58 5.40
CA ASN A 28 9.29 -6.36 5.17
C ASN A 28 9.91 -6.83 6.50
N LYS A 29 10.09 -5.91 7.46
CA LYS A 29 10.59 -6.24 8.80
C LYS A 29 9.73 -7.28 9.52
N SER A 30 8.41 -7.16 9.40
CA SER A 30 7.47 -8.10 10.03
C SER A 30 7.55 -9.48 9.42
N ILE A 31 7.70 -9.56 8.09
CA ILE A 31 7.86 -10.82 7.35
C ILE A 31 9.20 -11.48 7.70
N GLU A 32 10.30 -10.73 7.71
CA GLU A 32 11.62 -11.23 8.11
C GLU A 32 11.59 -11.83 9.52
N SER A 33 10.98 -11.10 10.47
CA SER A 33 10.80 -11.55 11.85
C SER A 33 9.91 -12.80 11.94
N ALA A 34 8.90 -12.91 11.08
CA ALA A 34 8.01 -14.07 11.04
C ALA A 34 8.70 -15.30 10.43
N VAL A 35 9.52 -15.13 9.39
CA VAL A 35 10.33 -16.20 8.80
C VAL A 35 11.31 -16.75 9.84
N GLU A 36 11.98 -15.86 10.57
CA GLU A 36 12.87 -16.24 11.67
C GLU A 36 12.10 -17.00 12.76
N ALA A 37 10.98 -16.45 13.25
CA ALA A 37 10.14 -17.09 14.27
C ALA A 37 9.67 -18.48 13.83
N LYS A 38 9.25 -18.62 12.56
CA LYS A 38 8.85 -19.90 11.97
C LYS A 38 10.00 -20.90 11.95
N SER A 39 11.21 -20.47 11.58
CA SER A 39 12.40 -21.34 11.57
C SER A 39 12.76 -21.87 12.96
N LYS A 40 12.43 -21.13 14.02
CA LYS A 40 12.69 -21.47 15.42
C LYS A 40 11.51 -22.15 16.12
N GLY A 41 10.38 -22.34 15.44
CA GLY A 41 9.16 -22.89 16.05
C GLY A 41 8.48 -21.97 17.08
N GLU A 42 8.73 -20.65 17.02
CA GLU A 42 8.24 -19.66 17.98
C GLU A 42 6.79 -19.24 17.69
N VAL A 43 5.83 -20.15 17.91
CA VAL A 43 4.40 -19.92 17.59
C VAL A 43 3.84 -18.67 18.25
N LYS A 44 4.20 -18.38 19.52
CA LYS A 44 3.74 -17.17 20.22
C LYS A 44 4.21 -15.88 19.52
N LYS A 45 5.44 -15.86 18.99
CA LYS A 45 5.99 -14.71 18.26
C LYS A 45 5.28 -14.54 16.92
N LEU A 46 4.98 -15.63 16.22
CA LEU A 46 4.17 -15.59 14.98
C LEU A 46 2.79 -14.95 15.22
N VAL A 47 2.08 -15.38 16.26
CA VAL A 47 0.77 -14.81 16.62
C VAL A 47 0.89 -13.31 16.96
N ALA A 48 1.93 -12.92 17.69
CA ALA A 48 2.17 -11.51 18.03
C ALA A 48 2.45 -10.64 16.79
N LEU A 49 3.13 -11.18 15.77
CA LEU A 49 3.44 -10.48 14.52
C LEU A 49 2.23 -10.30 13.59
N GLN A 50 1.18 -11.13 13.73
CA GLN A 50 0.04 -11.14 12.82
C GLN A 50 -0.62 -9.76 12.68
N LYS A 51 -0.77 -9.01 13.78
CA LYS A 51 -1.36 -7.66 13.74
C LYS A 51 -0.52 -6.69 12.90
N ALA A 52 0.81 -6.74 13.04
CA ALA A 52 1.72 -5.88 12.29
C ALA A 52 1.74 -6.26 10.81
N ILE A 53 1.74 -7.55 10.48
CA ILE A 53 1.66 -8.04 9.09
C ILE A 53 0.34 -7.60 8.47
N ASN A 54 -0.79 -7.79 9.15
CA ASN A 54 -2.10 -7.40 8.62
C ASN A 54 -2.19 -5.88 8.39
N PHE A 55 -1.75 -5.08 9.35
CA PHE A 55 -1.82 -3.62 9.25
C PHE A 55 -0.94 -3.08 8.12
N ASN A 56 0.34 -3.47 8.09
CA ASN A 56 1.27 -2.97 7.08
C ASN A 56 1.04 -3.60 5.71
N GLY A 57 0.66 -4.89 5.67
CA GLY A 57 0.28 -5.59 4.45
C GLY A 57 -0.97 -5.01 3.81
N GLY A 58 -2.01 -4.78 4.61
CA GLY A 58 -3.22 -4.08 4.16
C GLY A 58 -2.91 -2.66 3.69
N GLY A 59 -2.09 -1.92 4.44
CA GLY A 59 -1.61 -0.59 4.04
C GLY A 59 -0.93 -0.60 2.67
N TYR A 60 0.06 -1.48 2.47
CA TYR A 60 0.75 -1.64 1.19
C TYR A 60 -0.20 -1.98 0.04
N ILE A 61 -1.04 -3.01 0.19
CA ILE A 61 -1.97 -3.45 -0.86
C ILE A 61 -2.95 -2.34 -1.22
N ASN A 62 -3.55 -1.68 -0.22
CA ASN A 62 -4.50 -0.60 -0.45
C ASN A 62 -3.85 0.56 -1.21
N HIS A 63 -2.59 0.91 -0.90
CA HIS A 63 -1.90 1.99 -1.60
C HIS A 63 -1.49 1.57 -3.02
N CYS A 64 -1.05 0.33 -3.24
CA CYS A 64 -0.80 -0.18 -4.59
C CYS A 64 -2.06 -0.10 -5.47
N LEU A 65 -3.22 -0.47 -4.94
CA LEU A 65 -4.50 -0.36 -5.65
C LEU A 65 -4.88 1.10 -5.88
N TRP A 66 -4.78 1.94 -4.85
CA TRP A 66 -5.04 3.37 -4.94
C TRP A 66 -4.25 4.03 -6.07
N TRP A 67 -2.93 3.81 -6.14
CA TRP A 67 -2.09 4.42 -7.17
C TRP A 67 -2.37 3.89 -8.58
N LYS A 68 -2.69 2.60 -8.73
CA LYS A 68 -3.03 2.01 -10.03
C LYS A 68 -4.38 2.49 -10.58
N ASN A 69 -5.29 2.88 -9.69
CA ASN A 69 -6.63 3.34 -10.05
C ASN A 69 -6.72 4.87 -10.19
N LEU A 70 -5.59 5.58 -10.15
CA LEU A 70 -5.51 7.02 -10.37
C LEU A 70 -4.80 7.30 -11.69
N ALA A 71 -5.36 8.22 -12.46
CA ALA A 71 -4.75 8.75 -13.66
C ALA A 71 -5.05 10.26 -13.75
N PRO A 72 -4.16 11.05 -14.37
CA PRO A 72 -4.49 12.43 -14.71
C PRO A 72 -5.67 12.45 -15.68
N GLN A 73 -6.45 13.53 -15.69
CA GLN A 73 -7.60 13.67 -16.59
C GLN A 73 -7.19 13.56 -18.07
N SER A 74 -5.99 14.07 -18.41
CA SER A 74 -5.40 13.95 -19.74
C SER A 74 -5.04 12.52 -20.16
N ALA A 75 -5.01 11.57 -19.22
CA ALA A 75 -4.80 10.14 -19.47
C ALA A 75 -6.05 9.30 -19.16
N GLY A 76 -7.24 9.89 -19.20
CA GLY A 76 -8.51 9.17 -19.01
C GLY A 76 -8.98 9.06 -17.55
N GLY A 77 -8.29 9.70 -16.61
CA GLY A 77 -8.78 9.81 -15.24
C GLY A 77 -10.12 10.55 -15.17
N GLY A 78 -11.06 10.02 -14.37
CA GLY A 78 -12.40 10.60 -14.21
C GLY A 78 -13.36 10.33 -15.37
N GLN A 79 -12.96 9.55 -16.38
CA GLN A 79 -13.88 9.04 -17.40
C GLN A 79 -14.74 7.90 -16.83
N VAL A 80 -16.00 7.85 -17.26
CA VAL A 80 -16.90 6.76 -16.90
C VAL A 80 -16.44 5.47 -17.61
N PRO A 81 -16.43 4.30 -16.94
CA PRO A 81 -16.12 3.04 -17.60
C PRO A 81 -17.05 2.79 -18.81
N SER A 82 -16.51 2.30 -19.93
CA SER A 82 -17.33 1.93 -21.09
C SER A 82 -18.22 0.73 -20.78
N GLU A 83 -19.35 0.57 -21.47
CA GLU A 83 -20.28 -0.56 -21.27
C GLU A 83 -19.58 -1.92 -21.42
N ASP A 84 -18.51 -1.98 -22.21
CA ASP A 84 -17.73 -3.18 -22.52
C ASP A 84 -16.62 -3.49 -21.48
N SER A 85 -16.53 -2.74 -20.38
CA SER A 85 -15.43 -2.83 -19.40
C SER A 85 -15.63 -3.88 -18.29
N SER A 86 -16.63 -4.76 -18.44
CA SER A 86 -16.96 -5.84 -17.49
C SER A 86 -16.46 -7.22 -17.92
#